data_AF-A0A0M3JUU6-F1
#
_entry.id   AF-A0A0M3JUU6-F1
#
_cell.length_a   1.000
_cell.length_b   1.000
_cell.length_c   1.000
_cell.angle_alpha   90.00
_cell.angle_beta   90.00
_cell.angle_gamma   90.00
#
_symmetry.space_group_name_H-M   'P 1'
#
loop_
_entity.id
_entity.type
_entity.pdbx_description
1 polymer ?
#
loop_
_entity_poly.entity_id
_entity_poly.type
_entity_poly.pdbx_seq_one_letter_code
_entity_poly.pdbx_strand_id
1 'polypeptide(L)'
;MNGVACKELTRTVNSLTKYVIGIRNLHLTSTNYASVFMKRQKKMDPEVAKQREARKRKKLEREIRAMQKHSKKPKPVDEMAVDIISMKNIHERYRPRVEISEQEIDRRAIAEKSYARSRNKLMQLDDNWIRDSIAKQDKAMNELKELSPELYEAAIQPDIKLVQGVILNGPADTPPLPDYQSPDGDYIDTTRTWV
;
A
#
# COMPACT_ATOMS: atom_id res chain seq x y z
N MET A 1 30.71 3.69 -39.00
CA MET A 1 31.81 3.74 -38.00
C MET A 1 31.69 2.53 -37.08
N ASN A 2 32.59 1.59 -37.32
CA ASN A 2 33.18 0.57 -36.43
C ASN A 2 32.25 -0.26 -35.52
N GLY A 3 31.76 -1.37 -36.09
CA GLY A 3 31.44 -2.58 -35.34
C GLY A 3 32.70 -3.42 -35.11
N VAL A 4 32.87 -3.96 -33.91
CA VAL A 4 33.97 -4.88 -33.59
C VAL A 4 33.43 -6.30 -33.59
N ALA A 5 33.59 -6.95 -34.74
CA ALA A 5 33.51 -8.40 -34.87
C ALA A 5 34.85 -8.99 -34.42
N CYS A 6 34.87 -9.71 -33.30
CA CYS A 6 36.04 -10.47 -32.90
C CYS A 6 35.95 -11.87 -33.54
N LYS A 7 36.64 -12.01 -34.67
CA LYS A 7 36.80 -13.26 -35.42
C LYS A 7 37.70 -14.23 -34.66
N GLU A 8 37.44 -15.50 -34.92
CA GLU A 8 38.18 -16.69 -34.50
C GLU A 8 39.70 -16.53 -34.67
N LEU A 9 40.45 -16.91 -33.63
CA LEU A 9 41.86 -17.24 -33.75
C LEU A 9 42.04 -18.72 -33.45
N THR A 10 42.02 -19.49 -34.54
CA THR A 10 42.67 -20.79 -34.65
C THR A 10 44.13 -20.64 -34.23
N ARG A 11 44.51 -21.24 -33.10
CA ARG A 11 45.91 -21.47 -32.74
C ARG A 11 46.19 -22.96 -32.79
N THR A 12 46.41 -23.43 -34.01
CA THR A 12 47.22 -24.61 -34.26
C THR A 12 48.70 -24.23 -34.28
N VAL A 13 49.50 -25.23 -33.96
CA VAL A 13 50.94 -25.40 -34.19
C VAL A 13 51.94 -24.61 -33.32
N ASN A 14 52.46 -25.38 -32.36
CA ASN A 14 53.87 -25.77 -32.29
C ASN A 14 54.87 -24.85 -31.60
N SER A 15 55.84 -25.58 -31.03
CA SER A 15 57.21 -25.16 -30.80
C SER A 15 57.39 -24.30 -29.55
N LEU A 16 57.63 -24.96 -28.42
CA LEU A 16 58.68 -24.55 -27.46
C LEU A 16 59.01 -25.70 -26.48
N THR A 17 59.25 -26.90 -27.00
CA THR A 17 59.96 -27.96 -26.26
C THR A 17 61.04 -28.56 -27.15
N LYS A 18 61.98 -27.71 -27.56
CA LYS A 18 63.34 -28.14 -27.88
C LYS A 18 64.24 -27.48 -26.83
N TYR A 19 65.18 -28.26 -26.31
CA TYR A 19 66.08 -27.96 -25.20
C TYR A 19 65.54 -28.21 -23.79
N VAL A 20 65.36 -29.50 -23.47
CA VAL A 20 65.65 -29.97 -22.11
C VAL A 20 67.07 -30.54 -22.16
N ILE A 21 68.02 -29.73 -21.73
CA ILE A 21 69.36 -30.19 -21.35
C ILE A 21 69.13 -31.10 -20.14
N GLY A 22 69.52 -32.37 -20.28
CA GLY A 22 69.44 -33.35 -19.20
C GLY A 22 70.34 -32.94 -18.03
N ILE A 23 69.74 -32.37 -16.99
CA ILE A 23 70.26 -32.49 -15.64
C ILE A 23 69.66 -33.78 -15.08
N ARG A 24 70.50 -34.81 -15.05
CA ARG A 24 70.50 -36.00 -14.19
C ARG A 24 69.14 -36.40 -13.58
N ASN A 25 68.59 -37.49 -14.10
CA ASN A 25 67.83 -38.50 -13.34
C ASN A 25 66.65 -38.03 -12.47
N LEU A 26 65.88 -37.03 -12.92
CA LEU A 26 64.55 -36.77 -12.35
C LEU A 26 63.49 -37.17 -13.37
N HIS A 27 62.82 -38.31 -13.11
CA HIS A 27 61.55 -38.60 -13.75
C HIS A 27 60.49 -37.69 -13.13
N LEU A 28 60.25 -36.53 -13.74
CA LEU A 28 59.08 -35.72 -13.41
C LEU A 28 57.86 -36.38 -14.08
N THR A 29 57.16 -37.24 -13.35
CA THR A 29 55.83 -37.68 -13.76
C THR A 29 54.91 -36.46 -13.76
N SER A 30 54.17 -36.28 -14.85
CA SER A 30 53.09 -35.28 -14.90
C SER A 30 52.14 -35.55 -13.72
N THR A 31 52.04 -34.58 -12.79
CA THR A 31 51.09 -34.64 -11.68
C THR A 31 49.68 -34.66 -12.24
N ASN A 32 49.11 -35.86 -12.32
CA ASN A 32 47.72 -36.06 -12.69
C ASN A 32 46.86 -35.67 -11.47
N TYR A 33 46.32 -34.45 -11.46
CA TYR A 33 45.48 -33.91 -10.37
C TYR A 33 44.09 -34.60 -10.24
N ALA A 34 43.93 -35.82 -10.74
CA ALA A 34 42.71 -36.59 -10.63
C ALA A 34 43.04 -38.07 -10.36
N SER A 35 42.44 -38.62 -9.30
CA SER A 35 42.54 -40.05 -9.00
C SER A 35 41.91 -40.89 -10.13
N VAL A 36 42.44 -42.10 -10.38
CA VAL A 36 41.96 -43.00 -11.44
C VAL A 36 40.48 -43.37 -11.29
N PHE A 37 39.92 -43.18 -10.09
CA PHE A 37 38.51 -43.44 -9.76
C PHE A 37 37.60 -42.21 -9.89
N MET A 38 38.14 -41.01 -10.14
CA MET A 38 37.36 -39.78 -10.27
C MET A 38 37.04 -39.47 -11.73
N LYS A 39 35.75 -39.54 -12.07
CA LYS A 39 35.26 -39.14 -13.39
C LYS A 39 35.30 -37.62 -13.53
N ARG A 40 35.86 -37.11 -14.65
CA ARG A 40 35.85 -35.68 -14.99
C ARG A 40 34.43 -35.13 -14.96
N GLN A 41 34.20 -34.03 -14.22
CA GLN A 41 32.90 -33.37 -14.18
C GLN A 41 32.52 -32.91 -15.59
N LYS A 42 31.44 -33.47 -16.12
CA LYS A 42 30.93 -33.11 -17.44
C LYS A 42 30.23 -31.75 -17.36
N LYS A 43 30.46 -30.90 -18.35
CA LYS A 43 29.67 -29.66 -18.52
C LYS A 43 28.22 -30.05 -18.71
N MET A 44 27.31 -29.38 -18.01
CA MET A 44 25.88 -29.63 -18.11
C MET A 44 25.40 -29.34 -19.53
N ASP A 45 24.52 -30.19 -20.05
CA ASP A 45 23.93 -29.97 -21.38
C ASP A 45 23.22 -28.60 -21.43
N PRO A 46 23.39 -27.84 -22.52
CA PRO A 46 22.86 -26.48 -22.62
C PRO A 46 21.33 -26.44 -22.47
N GLU A 47 20.64 -27.48 -22.96
CA GLU A 47 19.19 -27.60 -22.85
C GLU A 47 18.74 -27.85 -21.38
N VAL A 48 19.49 -28.65 -20.63
CA VAL A 48 19.22 -28.90 -19.20
C VAL A 48 19.47 -27.63 -18.38
N ALA A 49 20.48 -26.83 -18.71
CA ALA A 49 20.74 -25.55 -18.06
C ALA A 49 19.60 -24.54 -18.31
N LYS A 50 19.13 -24.42 -19.56
CA LYS A 50 17.98 -23.57 -19.93
C LYS A 50 16.69 -23.99 -19.22
N GLN A 51 16.43 -25.30 -19.12
CA GLN A 51 15.27 -25.81 -18.38
C GLN A 51 15.35 -25.51 -16.87
N ARG A 52 16.54 -25.60 -16.26
CA ARG A 52 16.73 -25.22 -14.84
C ARG A 52 16.48 -23.73 -14.62
N GLU A 53 16.96 -22.87 -15.52
CA GLU A 53 16.74 -21.42 -15.45
C GLU A 53 15.24 -21.07 -15.63
N ALA A 54 14.57 -21.67 -16.61
CA ALA A 54 13.13 -21.48 -16.83
C ALA A 54 12.30 -21.91 -15.62
N ARG A 55 12.68 -23.02 -14.95
CA ARG A 55 12.05 -23.46 -13.70
C ARG A 55 12.24 -22.44 -12.56
N LYS A 56 13.45 -21.87 -12.42
CA LYS A 56 13.73 -20.81 -11.43
C LYS A 56 12.92 -19.55 -11.73
N ARG A 57 12.88 -19.09 -12.98
CA ARG A 57 12.08 -17.93 -13.41
C ARG A 57 10.60 -18.12 -13.10
N LYS A 58 10.03 -19.28 -13.44
CA LYS A 58 8.62 -19.59 -13.16
C LYS A 58 8.31 -19.67 -11.66
N LYS A 59 9.26 -20.14 -10.85
CA LYS A 59 9.12 -20.15 -9.38
C LYS A 59 9.06 -18.73 -8.83
N LEU A 60 10.00 -17.87 -9.23
CA LEU A 60 10.05 -16.47 -8.83
C LEU A 60 8.81 -15.70 -9.30
N GLU A 61 8.33 -15.93 -10.51
CA GLU A 61 7.12 -15.30 -11.04
C GLU A 61 5.87 -15.67 -10.23
N ARG A 62 5.73 -16.94 -9.82
CA ARG A 62 4.64 -17.37 -8.94
C ARG A 62 4.72 -16.73 -7.56
N GLU A 63 5.92 -16.63 -7.01
CA GLU A 63 6.17 -16.03 -5.71
C GLU A 63 5.87 -14.53 -5.73
N ILE A 64 6.30 -13.82 -6.76
CA ILE A 64 5.96 -12.41 -7.00
C ILE A 64 4.44 -12.25 -7.13
N ARG A 65 3.76 -13.11 -7.91
CA ARG A 65 2.28 -13.07 -8.02
C ARG A 65 1.59 -13.32 -6.67
N ALA A 66 2.11 -14.22 -5.85
CA ALA A 66 1.57 -14.50 -4.52
C ALA A 66 1.76 -13.30 -3.58
N MET A 67 2.95 -12.69 -3.57
CA MET A 67 3.23 -11.47 -2.81
C MET A 67 2.35 -10.30 -3.25
N GLN A 68 2.20 -10.08 -4.56
CA GLN A 68 1.33 -9.05 -5.13
C GLN A 68 -0.16 -9.27 -4.79
N LYS A 69 -0.59 -10.53 -4.60
CA LYS A 69 -1.95 -10.84 -4.16
C LYS A 69 -2.13 -10.53 -2.68
N HIS A 70 -1.13 -10.82 -1.85
CA HIS A 70 -1.17 -10.54 -0.42
C HIS A 70 -1.10 -9.04 -0.10
N SER A 71 -0.27 -8.28 -0.82
CA SER A 71 -0.14 -6.82 -0.65
C SER A 71 -1.42 -6.03 -0.92
N LYS A 72 -2.37 -6.62 -1.66
CA LYS A 72 -3.67 -6.00 -1.97
C LYS A 72 -4.74 -6.27 -0.92
N LYS A 73 -4.49 -7.15 0.05
CA LYS A 73 -5.47 -7.42 1.10
C LYS A 73 -5.49 -6.24 2.06
N PRO A 74 -6.64 -5.56 2.25
CA PRO A 74 -6.72 -4.49 3.23
C PRO A 74 -6.53 -5.07 4.64
N LYS A 75 -6.02 -4.25 5.56
CA LYS A 75 -6.01 -4.59 6.98
C LYS A 75 -7.46 -4.78 7.45
N PRO A 76 -7.74 -5.77 8.31
CA PRO A 76 -9.08 -5.91 8.88
C PRO A 76 -9.42 -4.68 9.73
N VAL A 77 -10.71 -4.31 9.74
CA VAL A 77 -11.23 -3.21 10.55
C VAL A 77 -11.80 -3.82 11.82
N ASP A 78 -11.07 -3.70 12.92
CA ASP A 78 -11.40 -4.36 14.18
C ASP A 78 -12.75 -3.90 14.75
N GLU A 79 -13.12 -2.62 14.59
CA GLU A 79 -14.40 -2.05 15.05
C GLU A 79 -15.63 -2.64 14.34
N MET A 80 -15.45 -3.12 13.10
CA MET A 80 -16.54 -3.75 12.34
C MET A 80 -16.71 -5.23 12.68
N ALA A 81 -15.70 -5.86 13.28
CA ALA A 81 -15.70 -7.27 13.62
C ALA A 81 -16.25 -7.47 15.05
N VAL A 82 -17.10 -8.48 15.22
CA VAL A 82 -17.52 -8.88 16.57
C VAL A 82 -16.38 -9.62 17.25
N ASP A 83 -16.05 -9.22 18.47
CA ASP A 83 -15.05 -9.88 19.29
C ASP A 83 -15.43 -11.35 19.58
N ILE A 84 -14.50 -12.25 19.27
CA ILE A 84 -14.66 -13.70 19.42
C ILE A 84 -14.83 -14.08 20.90
N ILE A 85 -14.18 -13.36 21.82
CA ILE A 85 -14.30 -13.63 23.26
C ILE A 85 -15.73 -13.32 23.72
N SER A 86 -16.24 -12.16 23.31
CA SER A 86 -17.60 -11.72 23.63
C SER A 86 -18.68 -12.61 23.01
N MET A 87 -18.44 -13.18 21.83
CA MET A 87 -19.36 -14.11 21.17
C MET A 87 -19.59 -15.41 21.97
N LYS A 88 -18.56 -15.93 22.66
CA LYS A 88 -18.63 -17.21 23.39
C LYS A 88 -19.63 -17.21 24.54
N ASN A 89 -19.74 -16.09 25.25
CA ASN A 89 -20.61 -15.93 26.42
C ASN A 89 -21.72 -14.91 26.18
N ILE A 90 -22.11 -14.72 24.91
CA ILE A 90 -23.05 -13.65 24.53
C ILE A 90 -24.40 -13.78 25.24
N HIS A 91 -24.86 -15.02 25.45
CA HIS A 91 -26.12 -15.32 26.12
C HIS A 91 -26.15 -14.90 27.60
N GLU A 92 -25.00 -14.94 28.28
CA GLU A 92 -24.86 -14.54 29.68
C GLU A 92 -24.76 -13.01 29.85
N ARG A 93 -24.37 -12.31 28.78
CA ARG A 93 -24.14 -10.85 28.78
C ARG A 93 -25.37 -10.05 28.37
N TYR A 94 -26.41 -10.69 27.83
CA TYR A 94 -27.64 -10.00 27.48
C TYR A 94 -28.37 -9.51 28.73
N ARG A 95 -28.74 -8.23 28.72
CA ARG A 95 -29.71 -7.70 29.68
C ARG A 95 -31.09 -8.27 29.33
N PRO A 96 -31.94 -8.59 30.32
CA PRO A 96 -33.30 -9.04 30.05
C PRO A 96 -34.06 -7.98 29.25
N ARG A 97 -34.95 -8.42 28.36
CA ARG A 97 -35.80 -7.50 27.58
C ARG A 97 -36.69 -6.72 28.55
N VAL A 98 -36.63 -5.40 28.45
CA VAL A 98 -37.54 -4.50 29.16
C VAL A 98 -38.83 -4.39 28.36
N GLU A 99 -39.95 -4.74 28.98
CA GLU A 99 -41.28 -4.50 28.41
C GLU A 99 -41.62 -3.01 28.55
N ILE A 100 -42.06 -2.40 27.46
CA ILE A 100 -42.37 -0.98 27.39
C ILE A 100 -43.88 -0.84 27.38
N SER A 101 -44.43 0.02 28.25
CA SER A 101 -45.86 0.33 28.27
C SER A 101 -46.30 0.98 26.96
N GLU A 102 -47.54 0.73 26.52
CA GLU A 102 -48.11 1.32 25.29
C GLU A 102 -47.98 2.86 25.25
N GLN A 103 -48.22 3.53 26.38
CA GLN A 103 -48.08 4.98 26.52
C GLN A 103 -46.68 5.50 26.17
N GLU A 104 -45.64 4.74 26.53
CA GLU A 104 -44.24 5.09 26.26
C GLU A 104 -43.87 4.81 24.79
N ILE A 105 -44.47 3.77 24.19
CA ILE A 105 -44.33 3.51 22.74
C ILE A 105 -44.92 4.68 21.95
N ASP A 106 -46.12 5.13 22.30
CA ASP A 106 -46.77 6.27 21.67
C ASP A 106 -45.96 7.56 21.85
N ARG A 107 -45.43 7.81 23.05
CA ARG A 107 -44.56 8.95 23.34
C ARG A 107 -43.32 8.95 22.43
N ARG A 108 -42.66 7.81 22.26
CA ARG A 108 -41.50 7.67 21.37
C ARG A 108 -41.87 7.91 19.92
N ALA A 109 -42.99 7.34 19.45
CA ALA A 109 -43.46 7.54 18.09
C ALA A 109 -43.75 9.02 17.78
N ILE A 110 -44.32 9.76 18.74
CA ILE A 110 -44.53 11.22 18.61
C ILE A 110 -43.19 11.96 18.56
N ALA A 111 -42.26 11.62 19.45
CA ALA A 111 -40.92 12.22 19.48
C ALA A 111 -40.17 11.98 18.17
N GLU A 112 -40.18 10.76 17.64
CA GLU A 112 -39.55 10.41 16.36
C GLU A 112 -40.17 11.17 15.19
N LYS A 113 -41.50 11.30 15.12
CA LYS A 113 -42.17 12.13 14.11
C LYS A 113 -41.75 13.59 14.22
N SER A 114 -41.65 14.12 15.44
CA SER A 114 -41.22 15.51 15.67
C SER A 114 -39.76 15.73 15.23
N TYR A 115 -38.88 14.77 15.53
CA TYR A 115 -37.48 14.78 15.15
C TYR A 115 -37.31 14.67 13.63
N ALA A 116 -38.04 13.77 12.97
CA ALA A 116 -38.01 13.65 11.51
C ALA A 116 -38.42 14.96 10.81
N ARG A 117 -39.44 15.65 11.33
CA ARG A 117 -39.86 16.97 10.81
C ARG A 117 -38.78 18.03 11.02
N SER A 118 -38.14 18.07 12.19
CA SER A 118 -37.09 19.06 12.48
C SER A 118 -35.84 18.83 11.62
N ARG A 119 -35.42 17.57 11.42
CA ARG A 119 -34.32 17.21 10.52
C ARG A 119 -34.62 17.54 9.06
N ASN A 120 -35.84 17.29 8.60
CA ASN A 120 -36.25 17.66 7.24
C ASN A 120 -36.20 19.18 7.05
N LYS A 121 -36.70 19.95 8.04
CA LYS A 121 -36.65 21.42 8.00
C LYS A 121 -35.21 21.93 7.94
N LEU A 122 -34.30 21.37 8.74
CA LEU A 122 -32.89 21.74 8.72
C LEU A 122 -32.26 21.44 7.34
N MET A 123 -32.49 20.25 6.80
CA MET A 123 -32.01 19.89 5.47
C MET A 123 -32.49 20.87 4.39
N GLN A 124 -33.76 21.29 4.41
CA GLN A 124 -34.27 22.29 3.47
C GLN A 124 -33.57 23.65 3.60
N LEU A 125 -33.26 24.07 4.83
CA LEU A 125 -32.52 25.32 5.07
C LEU A 125 -31.09 25.23 4.54
N ASP A 126 -30.40 24.14 4.82
CA ASP A 126 -29.03 23.92 4.35
C ASP A 126 -28.98 23.87 2.81
N ASP A 127 -29.91 23.14 2.20
CA ASP A 127 -30.03 23.01 0.74
C ASP A 127 -30.33 24.36 0.07
N ASN A 128 -31.24 25.16 0.64
CA ASN A 128 -31.49 26.52 0.15
C ASN A 128 -30.25 27.40 0.29
N TRP A 129 -29.56 27.34 1.42
CA TRP A 129 -28.34 28.12 1.65
C TRP A 129 -27.21 27.76 0.67
N ILE A 130 -27.03 26.46 0.38
CA ILE A 130 -26.06 25.98 -0.61
C ILE A 130 -26.43 26.49 -2.01
N ARG A 131 -27.70 26.34 -2.42
CA ARG A 131 -28.18 26.82 -3.73
C ARG A 131 -27.98 28.33 -3.88
N ASP A 132 -28.35 29.10 -2.87
CA ASP A 132 -28.17 30.55 -2.87
C ASP A 132 -26.69 30.94 -2.94
N SER A 133 -25.82 30.22 -2.24
CA SER A 133 -24.38 30.47 -2.26
C SER A 133 -23.77 30.19 -3.64
N ILE A 134 -24.18 29.09 -4.28
CA ILE A 134 -23.76 28.75 -5.65
C ILE A 134 -24.28 29.79 -6.64
N ALA A 135 -25.56 30.18 -6.57
CA ALA A 135 -26.14 31.18 -7.47
C ALA A 135 -25.43 32.55 -7.35
N LYS A 136 -25.06 32.95 -6.14
CA LYS A 136 -24.27 34.17 -5.90
C LYS A 136 -22.85 34.05 -6.46
N GLN A 137 -22.20 32.89 -6.30
CA GLN A 137 -20.89 32.62 -6.87
C GLN A 137 -20.93 32.71 -8.41
N ASP A 138 -21.90 32.06 -9.04
CA ASP A 138 -22.06 32.05 -10.49
C ASP A 138 -22.32 33.47 -11.04
N LYS A 139 -23.19 34.22 -10.37
CA LYS A 139 -23.45 35.62 -10.72
C LYS A 139 -22.17 36.46 -10.65
N ALA A 140 -21.44 36.37 -9.54
CA ALA A 140 -20.18 37.10 -9.36
C ALA A 140 -19.14 36.71 -10.43
N MET A 141 -19.09 35.44 -10.82
CA MET A 141 -18.18 34.93 -11.85
C MET A 141 -18.54 35.44 -13.25
N ASN A 142 -19.84 35.53 -13.57
CA ASN A 142 -20.30 36.12 -14.83
C ASN A 142 -19.97 37.61 -14.93
N GLU A 143 -20.22 38.38 -13.86
CA GLU A 143 -19.85 39.80 -13.79
C GLU A 143 -18.33 40.00 -13.90
N LEU A 144 -17.53 39.14 -13.23
CA LEU A 144 -16.06 39.18 -13.33
C LEU A 144 -15.58 38.94 -14.76
N LYS A 145 -16.21 38.00 -15.48
CA LYS A 145 -15.88 37.68 -16.87
C LYS A 145 -16.09 38.87 -17.81
N GLU A 146 -17.16 39.64 -17.60
CA GLU A 146 -17.46 40.84 -18.39
C GLU A 146 -16.49 41.99 -18.09
N LEU A 147 -16.07 42.15 -16.83
CA LEU A 147 -15.17 43.23 -16.39
C LEU A 147 -13.69 42.96 -16.68
N SER A 148 -13.22 41.74 -16.42
CA SER A 148 -11.80 41.37 -16.56
C SER A 148 -11.63 39.86 -16.85
N PRO A 149 -11.38 39.49 -18.12
CA PRO A 149 -11.13 38.11 -18.51
C PRO A 149 -9.91 37.48 -17.81
N GLU A 150 -8.84 38.26 -17.58
CA GLU A 150 -7.60 37.78 -16.95
C GLU A 150 -7.84 37.31 -15.50
N LEU A 151 -8.61 38.06 -14.71
CA LEU A 151 -8.95 37.69 -13.34
C LEU A 151 -9.90 36.49 -13.28
N TYR A 152 -10.81 36.38 -14.24
CA TYR A 152 -11.69 35.21 -14.38
C TYR A 152 -10.88 33.93 -14.65
N GLU A 153 -9.89 33.98 -15.55
CA GLU A 153 -9.01 32.84 -15.82
C GLU A 153 -8.21 32.41 -14.59
N ALA A 154 -7.74 33.37 -13.79
CA ALA A 154 -7.04 33.10 -12.54
C ALA A 154 -7.97 32.48 -11.48
N ALA A 155 -9.20 33.00 -11.34
CA ALA A 155 -10.16 32.56 -10.33
C ALA A 155 -10.70 31.14 -10.55
N ILE A 156 -10.70 30.65 -11.78
CA ILE A 156 -11.16 29.29 -12.13
C ILE A 156 -10.12 28.22 -11.79
N GLN A 157 -8.84 28.60 -11.67
CA GLN A 157 -7.80 27.62 -11.36
C GLN A 157 -8.04 26.99 -9.98
N PRO A 158 -7.96 25.66 -9.86
CA PRO A 158 -8.13 25.00 -8.58
C PRO A 158 -6.97 25.37 -7.63
N ASP A 159 -7.30 25.68 -6.37
CA ASP A 159 -6.29 25.95 -5.36
C ASP A 159 -5.53 24.66 -4.99
N ILE A 160 -4.23 24.65 -5.28
CA ILE A 160 -3.32 23.54 -5.00
C ILE A 160 -3.33 23.18 -3.50
N LYS A 161 -3.48 24.17 -2.62
CA LYS A 161 -3.51 23.94 -1.16
C LYS A 161 -4.73 23.13 -0.73
N LEU A 162 -5.88 23.36 -1.37
CA LEU A 162 -7.10 22.59 -1.09
C LEU A 162 -6.95 21.14 -1.59
N VAL A 163 -6.31 20.93 -2.74
CA VAL A 163 -6.07 19.60 -3.33
C VAL A 163 -5.12 18.75 -2.48
N GLN A 164 -4.13 19.38 -1.83
CA GLN A 164 -3.19 18.70 -0.94
C GLN A 164 -3.82 18.25 0.38
N GLY A 165 -5.03 18.72 0.68
CA GLY A 165 -5.80 18.37 1.87
C GLY A 165 -5.79 19.47 2.91
N VAL A 166 -6.95 19.69 3.53
CA VAL A 166 -7.12 20.66 4.62
C VAL A 166 -7.44 19.90 5.90
N ILE A 167 -6.75 20.24 6.98
CA ILE A 167 -6.99 19.66 8.30
C ILE A 167 -7.99 20.57 9.02
N LEU A 168 -9.19 20.05 9.23
CA LEU A 168 -10.24 20.72 10.00
C LEU A 168 -10.49 19.92 11.28
N ASN A 169 -10.20 20.53 12.42
CA ASN A 169 -10.57 19.97 13.72
C ASN A 169 -12.01 20.39 14.04
N GLY A 170 -12.85 19.43 14.43
CA GLY A 170 -14.22 19.72 14.86
C GLY A 170 -14.26 20.59 16.12
N PRO A 171 -15.40 21.23 16.41
CA PRO A 171 -15.57 21.97 17.66
C PRO A 171 -15.49 21.02 18.86
N ALA A 172 -14.84 21.47 19.93
CA ALA A 172 -14.85 20.77 21.22
C ALA A 172 -16.13 21.11 22.01
N ASP A 173 -16.58 20.21 22.87
CA ASP A 173 -17.73 20.45 23.76
C ASP A 173 -17.49 21.62 24.72
N THR A 174 -16.24 21.82 25.15
CA THR A 174 -15.80 22.91 26.03
C THR A 174 -14.55 23.57 25.44
N PRO A 175 -14.46 24.91 25.42
CA PRO A 175 -13.26 25.60 24.96
C PRO A 175 -12.05 25.27 25.87
N PRO A 176 -10.82 25.36 25.33
CA PRO A 176 -9.61 25.10 26.11
C PRO A 176 -9.47 26.10 27.26
N LEU A 177 -9.11 25.59 28.43
CA LEU A 177 -8.80 26.43 29.59
C LEU A 177 -7.39 27.04 29.42
N PRO A 178 -7.22 28.37 29.58
CA PRO A 178 -5.90 28.97 29.55
C PRO A 178 -5.05 28.42 30.71
N ASP A 179 -3.77 28.19 30.42
CA ASP A 179 -2.76 27.74 31.39
C ASP A 179 -3.03 26.39 32.08
N TYR A 180 -3.88 25.54 31.49
CA TYR A 180 -4.04 24.18 31.98
C TYR A 180 -2.76 23.36 31.75
N GLN A 181 -2.14 22.93 32.84
CA GLN A 181 -1.00 22.00 32.80
C GLN A 181 -1.52 20.58 32.94
N SER A 182 -1.51 19.83 31.84
CA SER A 182 -1.83 18.41 31.85
C SER A 182 -0.82 17.63 32.71
N PRO A 183 -1.25 16.60 33.44
CA PRO A 183 -0.34 15.70 34.14
C PRO A 183 0.57 14.96 33.16
N ASP A 184 1.78 14.61 33.62
CA ASP A 184 2.76 13.87 32.83
C ASP A 184 2.36 12.39 32.64
N GLY A 185 2.72 11.80 31.51
CA GLY A 185 2.40 10.42 31.18
C GLY A 185 2.97 9.93 29.84
N ASP A 186 3.29 8.64 29.77
CA ASP A 186 3.84 8.00 28.57
C ASP A 186 2.73 7.49 27.63
N TYR A 187 2.86 7.77 26.33
CA TYR A 187 2.03 7.17 25.29
C TYR A 187 2.68 5.91 24.74
N ILE A 188 2.02 4.76 24.92
CA ILE A 188 2.46 3.47 24.37
C ILE A 188 1.49 3.08 23.24
N ASP A 189 2.01 3.00 22.00
CA ASP A 189 1.22 2.54 20.86
C ASP A 189 0.98 1.02 20.95
N THR A 190 -0.27 0.63 21.18
CA THR A 190 -0.71 -0.77 21.21
C THR A 190 -1.35 -1.23 19.91
N THR A 191 -1.18 -0.49 18.80
CA THR A 191 -1.78 -0.82 17.51
C THR A 191 -1.26 -2.17 17.00
N ARG A 192 -2.20 -3.06 16.64
CA ARG A 192 -1.86 -4.40 16.16
C ARG A 192 -1.21 -4.32 14.77
N THR A 193 -0.02 -4.90 14.64
CA THR A 193 0.65 -5.07 13.35
C THR A 193 0.09 -6.28 12.62
N TRP A 194 -0.32 -6.08 11.37
CA TRP A 194 -0.80 -7.14 10.47
C TRP A 194 0.25 -7.40 9.39
N VAL A 195 0.74 -8.65 9.28
CA VAL A 195 1.73 -9.10 8.28
C VAL A 195 1.04 -9.88 7.17
#